data_AF-A0A2S4M0H8-F1
#
_entry.id   AF-A0A2S4M0H8-F1
#
_cell.length_a   1.000
_cell.length_b   1.000
_cell.length_c   1.000
_cell.angle_alpha   90.00
_cell.angle_beta   90.00
_cell.angle_gamma   90.00
#
_symmetry.space_group_name_H-M   'P 1'
#
loop_
_entity.id
_entity.type
_entity.pdbx_description
1 polymer ?
#
loop_
_entity_poly.entity_id
_entity_poly.type
_entity_poly.pdbx_seq_one_letter_code
_entity_poly.pdbx_strand_id
1 'polypeptide(L)'
;MNTATYIDIRDIADFPGFHDAELYSIEHDPDGHSLELCFRRVGGKLEALRFSGVTAQRMIDFAGQNVASRLLFSHRYAFTLVEVRRWVQWIKSRDDSKVALISEETGQEYIRDFAARRRMLFVLEPSCGAEMAVLCESVSLRQ
;
A
#
# COMPACT_ATOMS: atom_id res chain seq x y z
N MET A 1 -14.52 -21.07 12.74
CA MET A 1 -13.50 -20.10 12.28
C MET A 1 -13.62 -20.05 10.77
N ASN A 2 -14.13 -18.95 10.22
CA ASN A 2 -14.22 -18.79 8.77
C ASN A 2 -12.78 -18.54 8.27
N THR A 3 -12.16 -19.52 7.63
CA THR A 3 -10.86 -19.34 6.98
C THR A 3 -11.09 -18.45 5.77
N ALA A 4 -11.02 -17.15 5.99
CA ALA A 4 -11.02 -16.17 4.93
C ALA A 4 -9.92 -16.52 3.92
N THR A 5 -10.28 -16.63 2.65
CA THR A 5 -9.33 -16.95 1.59
C THR A 5 -8.67 -15.66 1.13
N TYR A 6 -7.34 -15.63 1.21
CA TYR A 6 -6.53 -14.53 0.67
C TYR A 6 -5.95 -14.98 -0.66
N ILE A 7 -6.16 -14.17 -1.70
CA ILE A 7 -5.61 -14.40 -3.03
C ILE A 7 -4.57 -13.31 -3.31
N ASP A 8 -3.38 -13.71 -3.75
CA ASP A 8 -2.35 -12.76 -4.14
C ASP A 8 -2.88 -11.85 -5.26
N ILE A 9 -2.71 -10.54 -5.12
CA ILE A 9 -3.26 -9.59 -6.08
C ILE A 9 -2.62 -9.72 -7.47
N ARG A 10 -1.47 -10.40 -7.60
CA ARG A 10 -0.82 -10.71 -8.88
C ARG A 10 -1.59 -11.76 -9.69
N ASP A 11 -2.40 -12.58 -9.02
CA ASP A 11 -3.15 -13.68 -9.63
C ASP A 11 -4.62 -13.33 -9.92
N ILE A 12 -5.06 -12.13 -9.51
CA ILE A 12 -6.42 -11.63 -9.75
C ILE A 12 -6.46 -10.93 -11.10
N ALA A 13 -7.14 -11.45 -12.11
CA ALA A 13 -7.23 -10.76 -13.40
C ALA A 13 -8.00 -9.43 -13.28
N ASP A 14 -9.19 -9.46 -12.68
CA ASP A 14 -10.08 -8.32 -12.49
C ASP A 14 -10.03 -7.83 -11.03
N PHE A 15 -9.05 -6.98 -10.74
CA PHE A 15 -8.89 -6.44 -9.39
C PHE A 15 -9.95 -5.38 -9.11
N PRO A 16 -10.67 -5.48 -7.98
CA PRO A 16 -11.77 -4.58 -7.69
C PRO A 16 -11.32 -3.11 -7.58
N GLY A 17 -12.14 -2.20 -8.10
CA GLY A 17 -11.94 -0.77 -7.92
C GLY A 17 -12.28 -0.31 -6.50
N PHE A 18 -11.39 0.46 -5.88
CA PHE A 18 -11.54 1.03 -4.53
C PHE A 18 -11.84 2.54 -4.54
N HIS A 19 -12.24 3.11 -5.68
CA HIS A 19 -12.74 4.48 -5.71
C HIS A 19 -13.98 4.60 -4.81
N ASP A 20 -14.02 5.65 -3.99
CA ASP A 20 -15.04 5.88 -2.97
C ASP A 20 -15.13 4.78 -1.89
N ALA A 21 -14.12 3.92 -1.78
CA ALA A 21 -14.04 2.95 -0.69
C ALA A 21 -13.51 3.63 0.58
N GLU A 22 -14.19 3.38 1.70
CA GLU A 22 -13.79 3.90 3.02
C GLU A 22 -12.82 2.92 3.69
N LEU A 23 -11.61 3.37 4.01
CA LEU A 23 -10.71 2.68 4.93
C LEU A 23 -11.22 2.85 6.36
N TYR A 24 -11.70 1.77 6.97
CA TYR A 24 -12.32 1.84 8.30
C TYR A 24 -11.54 1.11 9.39
N SER A 25 -10.56 0.27 9.03
CA SER A 25 -9.72 -0.44 10.01
C SER A 25 -8.33 -0.71 9.47
N ILE A 26 -7.37 -0.68 10.39
CA ILE A 26 -5.96 -0.94 10.17
C ILE A 26 -5.50 -1.89 11.28
N GLU A 27 -4.88 -3.00 10.89
CA GLU A 27 -4.23 -3.92 11.83
C GLU A 27 -2.75 -3.99 11.48
N HIS A 28 -1.89 -3.66 12.44
CA HIS A 28 -0.44 -3.63 12.24
C HIS A 28 0.22 -4.63 13.20
N ASP A 29 0.95 -5.57 12.63
CA ASP A 29 1.72 -6.60 13.33
C ASP A 29 3.21 -6.45 12.95
N PRO A 30 3.99 -5.73 13.77
CA PRO A 30 5.41 -5.50 13.51
C PRO A 30 6.24 -6.80 13.56
N ASP A 31 5.89 -7.71 14.47
CA ASP A 31 6.66 -8.95 14.71
C ASP A 31 6.46 -9.95 13.56
N GLY A 32 5.24 -10.03 13.04
CA GLY A 32 4.93 -10.81 11.84
C GLY A 32 5.22 -10.09 10.52
N HIS A 33 5.76 -8.86 10.56
CA HIS A 33 5.98 -8.00 9.39
C HIS A 33 4.73 -7.91 8.49
N SER A 34 3.57 -7.69 9.11
CA SER A 34 2.30 -7.68 8.37
C SER A 34 1.44 -6.46 8.70
N LEU A 35 0.62 -6.08 7.71
CA LEU A 35 -0.36 -5.02 7.82
C LEU A 35 -1.65 -5.51 7.15
N GLU A 36 -2.80 -5.22 7.72
CA GLU A 36 -4.09 -5.40 7.07
C GLU A 36 -4.85 -4.06 7.03
N LEU A 37 -5.36 -3.74 5.84
CA LEU A 37 -6.22 -2.59 5.59
C LEU A 37 -7.61 -3.09 5.20
N CYS A 38 -8.63 -2.68 5.95
CA CYS A 38 -10.01 -3.08 5.70
C CYS A 38 -10.81 -1.92 5.12
N PHE A 39 -11.43 -2.18 3.97
CA PHE A 39 -12.21 -1.21 3.22
C PHE A 39 -13.67 -1.59 3.15
N ARG A 40 -14.53 -0.57 3.16
CA ARG A 40 -15.94 -0.67 2.82
C ARG A 40 -16.13 -0.02 1.46
N ARG A 41 -16.41 -0.82 0.43
CA ARG A 41 -16.64 -0.33 -0.94
C ARG A 41 -18.05 0.22 -1.10
N VAL A 42 -18.26 0.97 -2.19
CA VAL A 42 -19.60 1.36 -2.63
C VAL A 42 -20.50 0.12 -2.72
N GLY A 43 -21.69 0.20 -2.13
CA GLY A 43 -22.61 -0.94 -1.99
C GLY A 43 -22.39 -1.79 -0.74
N GLY A 44 -21.46 -1.41 0.16
CA GLY A 44 -21.30 -2.01 1.49
C GLY A 44 -20.44 -3.26 1.54
N LYS A 45 -19.86 -3.70 0.40
CA LYS A 45 -18.96 -4.86 0.37
C LYS A 45 -17.70 -4.58 1.20
N LEU A 46 -17.38 -5.48 2.12
CA LEU A 46 -16.17 -5.41 2.93
C LEU A 46 -15.05 -6.20 2.25
N GLU A 47 -13.92 -5.56 2.02
CA GLU A 47 -12.71 -6.19 1.46
C GLU A 47 -11.51 -5.84 2.33
N ALA A 48 -10.53 -6.74 2.40
CA ALA A 48 -9.30 -6.48 3.14
C ALA A 48 -8.07 -6.74 2.28
N LEU A 49 -7.10 -5.85 2.36
CA LEU A 49 -5.79 -6.01 1.76
C LEU A 49 -4.80 -6.36 2.86
N ARG A 50 -4.21 -7.55 2.78
CA ARG A 50 -3.13 -8.00 3.67
C ARG A 50 -1.80 -7.87 2.97
N PHE A 51 -0.90 -7.14 3.59
CA PHE A 51 0.49 -6.92 3.21
C PHE A 51 1.37 -7.83 4.04
N SER A 52 2.26 -8.57 3.39
CA SER A 52 3.22 -9.47 4.04
C SER A 52 4.66 -9.05 3.73
N GLY A 53 5.57 -9.27 4.68
CA GLY A 53 6.96 -8.83 4.54
C GLY A 53 7.05 -7.30 4.50
N VAL A 54 6.25 -6.61 5.31
CA VAL A 54 6.26 -5.15 5.41
C VAL A 54 7.63 -4.69 5.95
N THR A 55 8.35 -3.96 5.11
CA THR A 55 9.69 -3.43 5.44
C THR A 55 9.65 -1.96 5.80
N ALA A 56 8.65 -1.22 5.32
CA ALA A 56 8.41 0.15 5.72
C ALA A 56 6.97 0.55 5.38
N GLN A 57 6.38 1.41 6.20
CA GLN A 57 5.08 2.00 5.94
C GLN A 57 4.99 3.39 6.57
N ARG A 58 4.16 4.24 5.99
CA ARG A 58 3.74 5.51 6.60
C ARG A 58 2.29 5.78 6.24
N MET A 59 1.53 6.23 7.23
CA MET A 59 0.19 6.77 7.07
C MET A 59 0.10 8.11 7.80
N ILE A 60 -0.67 9.04 7.23
CA ILE A 60 -1.07 10.28 7.87
C ILE A 60 -2.59 10.46 7.74
N ASP A 61 -3.17 11.32 8.58
CA ASP A 61 -4.54 11.83 8.46
C ASP A 61 -5.65 10.76 8.46
N PHE A 62 -5.43 9.65 9.18
CA PHE A 62 -6.52 8.72 9.50
C PHE A 62 -7.53 9.38 10.45
N ALA A 63 -8.69 9.74 9.91
CA ALA A 63 -9.68 10.59 10.56
C ALA A 63 -11.08 9.97 10.50
N GLY A 64 -12.12 10.75 10.84
CA GLY A 64 -13.51 10.30 10.84
C GLY A 64 -14.05 9.88 9.47
N GLN A 65 -13.39 10.26 8.37
CA GLN A 65 -13.67 9.80 7.01
C GLN A 65 -12.35 9.55 6.29
N ASN A 66 -12.15 8.35 5.72
CA ASN A 66 -10.93 7.96 4.99
C ASN A 66 -11.31 7.36 3.64
N VAL A 67 -11.68 8.19 2.69
CA VAL A 67 -12.20 7.77 1.40
C VAL A 67 -11.05 7.70 0.40
N ALA A 68 -10.84 6.53 -0.20
CA ALA A 68 -9.80 6.34 -1.21
C ALA A 68 -10.23 6.93 -2.55
N SER A 69 -9.32 7.70 -3.17
CA SER A 69 -9.43 8.09 -4.57
C SER A 69 -8.90 6.97 -5.45
N ARG A 70 -7.68 6.49 -5.16
CA ARG A 70 -7.00 5.44 -5.91
C ARG A 70 -6.13 4.58 -5.00
N LEU A 71 -6.03 3.30 -5.37
CA LEU A 71 -5.02 2.39 -4.85
C LEU A 71 -4.03 2.06 -5.97
N LEU A 72 -2.76 2.37 -5.76
CA LEU A 72 -1.70 2.11 -6.72
C LEU A 72 -0.83 0.97 -6.20
N PHE A 73 -0.57 -0.02 -7.05
CA PHE A 73 0.32 -1.15 -6.75
C PHE A 73 1.39 -1.21 -7.82
N SER A 74 2.66 -1.36 -7.45
CA SER A 74 3.76 -1.33 -8.44
C SER A 74 3.71 -2.44 -9.48
N HIS A 75 2.91 -3.49 -9.24
CA HIS A 75 2.64 -4.54 -10.22
C HIS A 75 1.58 -4.14 -11.27
N ARG A 76 0.68 -3.22 -10.94
CA ARG A 76 -0.43 -2.77 -11.81
C ARG A 76 -0.26 -1.34 -12.32
N TYR A 77 0.61 -0.57 -11.68
CA TYR A 77 0.90 0.81 -11.97
C TYR A 77 2.40 0.99 -12.18
N ALA A 78 2.77 1.49 -13.36
CA ALA A 78 4.16 1.74 -13.72
C ALA A 78 4.63 3.06 -13.09
N PHE A 79 5.07 3.01 -11.84
CA PHE A 79 5.65 4.16 -11.16
C PHE A 79 6.89 4.67 -11.91
N THR A 80 6.96 5.98 -12.10
CA THR A 80 8.15 6.66 -12.59
C THR A 80 9.23 6.71 -11.51
N LEU A 81 10.49 6.91 -11.90
CA LEU A 81 11.60 7.11 -10.97
C LEU A 81 11.36 8.25 -9.99
N VAL A 82 10.74 9.34 -10.45
CA VAL A 82 10.41 10.49 -9.62
C VAL A 82 9.40 10.10 -8.53
N GLU A 83 8.35 9.36 -8.90
CA GLU A 83 7.33 8.89 -7.95
C GLU A 83 7.89 7.88 -6.95
N VAL A 84 8.69 6.91 -7.42
CA VAL A 84 9.33 5.93 -6.53
C VAL A 84 10.19 6.65 -5.49
N ARG A 85 11.04 7.58 -5.92
CA ARG A 85 11.90 8.34 -5.00
C ARG A 85 11.06 9.14 -4.01
N ARG A 86 10.00 9.82 -4.49
CA ARG A 86 9.07 10.57 -3.63
C ARG A 86 8.45 9.68 -2.56
N TRP A 87 7.82 8.57 -2.94
CA TRP A 87 7.12 7.71 -1.99
C TRP A 87 8.06 6.98 -1.04
N VAL A 88 9.16 6.42 -1.53
CA VAL A 88 10.15 5.73 -0.68
C VAL A 88 10.78 6.70 0.32
N GLN A 89 11.09 7.93 -0.10
CA GLN A 89 11.60 8.95 0.80
C GLN A 89 10.55 9.38 1.82
N TRP A 90 9.30 9.59 1.40
CA TRP A 90 8.21 9.99 2.29
C TRP A 90 7.94 8.94 3.36
N ILE A 91 7.90 7.65 2.99
CA ILE A 91 7.76 6.52 3.93
C ILE A 91 8.86 6.54 5.00
N LYS A 92 10.10 6.86 4.60
CA LYS A 92 11.25 6.84 5.50
C LYS A 92 11.37 8.11 6.34
N SER A 93 10.86 9.25 5.85
CA SER A 93 10.94 10.52 6.57
C SER A 93 10.16 10.48 7.88
N ARG A 94 10.80 10.97 8.94
CA ARG A 94 10.18 11.21 10.24
C ARG A 94 10.11 12.72 10.48
N ASP A 95 9.14 13.17 11.26
CA ASP A 95 8.93 14.60 11.49
C ASP A 95 10.10 15.28 12.22
N ASP A 96 10.97 14.50 12.86
CA ASP A 96 12.12 14.97 13.64
C ASP A 96 13.47 14.88 12.90
N SER A 97 13.52 14.29 11.69
CA SER A 97 14.78 14.05 10.99
C SER A 97 14.65 14.17 9.47
N LYS A 98 15.50 15.03 8.89
CA LYS A 98 15.67 15.10 7.43
C LYS A 98 16.31 13.80 6.95
N VAL A 99 15.49 12.90 6.42
CA VAL A 99 16.01 11.70 5.75
C VAL A 99 16.79 12.12 4.51
N ALA A 100 17.96 11.51 4.33
CA ALA A 100 18.77 11.70 3.14
C ALA A 100 17.95 11.43 1.88
N LEU A 101 18.09 12.30 0.88
CA LEU A 101 17.43 12.13 -0.41
C LEU A 101 17.79 10.76 -0.98
N ILE A 102 16.78 10.02 -1.44
CA ILE A 102 17.02 8.76 -2.16
C ILE A 102 17.76 9.11 -3.46
N SER A 103 18.93 8.50 -3.66
CA SER A 103 19.73 8.67 -4.87
C SER A 103 18.99 8.14 -6.09
N GLU A 104 19.41 8.57 -7.28
CA GLU A 104 18.85 8.03 -8.52
C GLU A 104 19.10 6.53 -8.65
N GLU A 105 20.32 6.08 -8.32
CA GLU A 105 20.72 4.67 -8.34
C GLU A 105 19.82 3.81 -7.46
N THR A 106 19.61 4.20 -6.20
CA THR A 106 18.72 3.51 -5.29
C THR A 106 17.27 3.53 -5.79
N GLY A 107 16.81 4.64 -6.37
CA GLY A 107 15.47 4.68 -6.99
C GLY A 107 15.31 3.68 -8.14
N GLN A 108 16.34 3.54 -8.98
CA GLN A 108 16.36 2.55 -10.07
C GLN A 108 16.40 1.12 -9.55
N GLU A 109 17.06 0.85 -8.42
CA GLU A 109 17.03 -0.46 -7.76
C GLU A 109 15.61 -0.85 -7.35
N TYR A 110 14.85 0.06 -6.74
CA TYR A 110 13.44 -0.20 -6.39
C TYR A 110 12.60 -0.51 -7.64
N ILE A 111 12.77 0.23 -8.74
CA ILE A 111 12.06 -0.06 -9.99
C ILE A 111 12.38 -1.47 -10.49
N ARG A 112 13.66 -1.87 -10.48
CA ARG A 112 14.08 -3.22 -10.85
C ARG A 112 13.49 -4.29 -9.93
N ASP A 113 13.43 -4.04 -8.63
CA ASP A 113 12.83 -4.96 -7.66
C ASP A 113 11.32 -5.11 -7.86
N PHE A 114 10.62 -4.02 -8.19
CA PHE A 114 9.18 -4.04 -8.49
C PHE A 114 8.91 -4.84 -9.77
N ALA A 115 9.68 -4.59 -10.83
CA ALA A 115 9.58 -5.33 -12.09
C ALA A 115 9.88 -6.83 -11.90
N ALA A 116 10.87 -7.14 -11.06
CA ALA A 116 11.23 -8.52 -10.71
C ALA A 116 10.31 -9.17 -9.66
N ARG A 117 9.27 -8.46 -9.19
CA ARG A 117 8.32 -8.92 -8.15
C ARG A 117 8.97 -9.34 -6.82
N ARG A 118 10.17 -8.81 -6.52
CA ARG A 118 10.88 -9.04 -5.24
C ARG A 118 10.39 -8.12 -4.12
N ARG A 119 9.79 -7.00 -4.50
CA ARG A 119 9.22 -6.00 -3.60
C ARG A 119 7.99 -5.40 -4.27
N MET A 120 7.10 -4.86 -3.47
CA MET A 120 5.93 -4.13 -3.93
C MET A 120 5.85 -2.78 -3.20
N LEU A 121 5.55 -1.73 -3.98
CA LEU A 121 5.10 -0.45 -3.46
C LEU A 121 3.58 -0.37 -3.61
N PHE A 122 2.92 -0.08 -2.50
CA PHE A 122 1.51 0.29 -2.45
C PHE A 122 1.38 1.75 -2.05
N VAL A 123 0.44 2.46 -2.67
CA VAL A 123 0.04 3.81 -2.31
C VAL A 123 -1.48 3.89 -2.27
N LEU A 124 -2.01 4.42 -1.18
CA LEU A 124 -3.39 4.86 -1.04
C LEU A 124 -3.39 6.38 -1.18
N GLU A 125 -3.97 6.86 -2.28
CA GLU A 125 -4.23 8.29 -2.47
C GLU A 125 -5.63 8.62 -1.99
N PRO A 126 -5.78 9.57 -1.05
CA PRO A 126 -7.09 9.92 -0.52
C PRO A 126 -7.89 10.78 -1.50
N SER A 127 -9.21 10.58 -1.51
CA SER A 127 -10.17 11.65 -1.79
C SER A 127 -10.34 12.53 -0.55
N CYS A 128 -10.34 11.93 0.64
CA CYS A 128 -10.37 12.60 1.95
C CYS A 128 -9.78 11.68 3.02
N GLY A 129 -9.10 12.26 4.01
CA GLY A 129 -8.53 11.52 5.15
C GLY A 129 -7.22 10.81 4.81
N ALA A 130 -7.13 9.54 5.19
CA ALA A 130 -5.87 8.80 5.22
C ALA A 130 -5.08 8.81 3.89
N GLU A 131 -3.81 9.22 3.93
CA GLU A 131 -2.82 9.00 2.87
C GLU A 131 -1.81 7.97 3.36
N MET A 132 -1.50 6.97 2.53
CA MET A 132 -0.62 5.87 2.96
C MET A 132 0.28 5.39 1.83
N ALA A 133 1.48 4.93 2.20
CA ALA A 133 2.31 4.11 1.34
C ALA A 133 3.01 3.00 2.12
N VAL A 134 3.19 1.85 1.47
CA VAL A 134 3.74 0.62 2.06
C VAL A 134 4.75 -0.01 1.12
N LEU A 135 5.91 -0.39 1.64
CA LEU A 135 6.88 -1.27 1.01
C LEU A 135 6.78 -2.66 1.64
N CYS A 136 6.44 -3.65 0.84
CA CYS A 136 6.21 -5.03 1.29
C CYS A 136 6.70 -6.04 0.24
N GLU A 137 6.63 -7.33 0.55
CA GLU A 137 6.96 -8.41 -0.39
C GLU A 137 5.75 -8.79 -1.27
N SER A 138 4.57 -8.87 -0.66
CA SER A 138 3.34 -9.27 -1.34
C SER A 138 2.10 -8.60 -0.75
N VAL A 139 1.05 -8.51 -1.56
CA VAL A 139 -0.28 -8.07 -1.15
C VAL A 139 -1.30 -9.12 -1.56
N SER A 140 -2.24 -9.40 -0.68
CA SER A 140 -3.32 -10.35 -0.92
C SER A 140 -4.67 -9.73 -0.57
N LEU A 141 -5.69 -10.06 -1.37
CA LEU A 141 -7.06 -9.60 -1.17
C LEU A 141 -7.86 -10.71 -0.48
N ARG A 142 -8.54 -10.35 0.62
CA ARG A 142 -9.55 -11.19 1.24
C ARG A 142 -10.84 -11.16 0.41
N GLN A 143 -11.27 -12.33 -0.05
CA GLN A 143 -12.58 -12.54 -0.68
C GLN A 143 -13.58 -13.19 0.26
#